data_AF-A0A7R9M2L9-F1
#
_entry.id   AF-A0A7R9M2L9-F1
#
_cell.length_a   1.000
_cell.length_b   1.000
_cell.length_c   1.000
_cell.angle_alpha   90.00
_cell.angle_beta   90.00
_cell.angle_gamma   90.00
#
_symmetry.space_group_name_H-M   'P 1'
#
loop_
_entity.id
_entity.type
_entity.pdbx_description
1 polymer ?
#
loop_
_entity_poly.entity_id
_entity_poly.type
_entity_poly.pdbx_seq_one_letter_code
_entity_poly.pdbx_strand_id
1 'polypeptide(L)'
;MLHLTDIHLDLSYTPGSNSTCGEPVCCRPDSPRDHDDRHTAGYWSQTMWSCDCPLNFADDSIKHMGDNHKDVDLIIWTGDNVPHDVWETSVEHNIAHIKAMTDALKKAFPNTPVFPCLGNHEPHPVNMYVPNALTVETQGKVSMGWLYDTLADDLWKQWIDTESAKKAF
;
A
#
# COMPACT_ATOMS: atom_id res chain seq x y z
N MET A 1 2.87 -13.45 -16.76
CA MET A 1 3.43 -12.45 -15.81
C MET A 1 2.36 -11.41 -15.52
N LEU A 2 2.12 -11.12 -14.24
CA LEU A 2 1.23 -10.07 -13.76
C LEU A 2 2.07 -8.93 -13.17
N HIS A 3 1.68 -7.68 -13.41
CA HIS A 3 2.35 -6.51 -12.86
C HIS A 3 1.32 -5.64 -12.14
N LEU A 4 1.60 -5.33 -10.87
CA LEU A 4 0.78 -4.50 -9.99
C LEU A 4 1.60 -3.32 -9.48
N THR A 5 0.99 -2.14 -9.40
CA THR A 5 1.66 -0.91 -8.97
C THR A 5 0.64 0.10 -8.48
N ASP A 6 1.05 1.04 -7.63
CA ASP A 6 0.32 2.26 -7.26
C ASP A 6 -1.13 1.97 -6.83
N ILE A 7 -1.30 0.94 -5.98
CA ILE A 7 -2.65 0.53 -5.56
C ILE A 7 -3.26 1.59 -4.65
N HIS A 8 -2.43 2.28 -3.84
CA HIS A 8 -2.84 3.29 -2.88
C HIS A 8 -4.13 2.90 -2.16
N LEU A 9 -4.02 1.86 -1.35
CA LEU A 9 -5.15 1.33 -0.59
C LEU A 9 -5.51 2.34 0.50
N ASP A 10 -6.75 2.77 0.53
CA ASP A 10 -7.30 3.59 1.61
C ASP A 10 -8.18 2.74 2.52
N LEU A 11 -7.62 2.32 3.66
CA LEU A 11 -8.36 1.57 4.68
C LEU A 11 -9.44 2.41 5.38
N SER A 12 -9.42 3.74 5.22
CA SER A 12 -10.42 4.67 5.75
C SER A 12 -11.48 5.06 4.72
N TYR A 13 -11.37 4.58 3.47
CA TYR A 13 -12.36 4.88 2.43
C TYR A 13 -13.76 4.45 2.86
N THR A 14 -14.71 5.37 2.77
CA THR A 14 -16.09 5.17 3.21
C THR A 14 -17.06 5.55 2.08
N PRO A 15 -17.79 4.59 1.49
CA PRO A 15 -18.82 4.89 0.51
C PRO A 15 -19.86 5.86 1.05
N GLY A 16 -20.28 6.82 0.21
CA GLY A 16 -21.19 7.90 0.60
C GLY A 16 -20.52 9.12 1.22
N SER A 17 -19.24 9.06 1.60
CA SER A 17 -18.49 10.24 2.06
C SER A 17 -18.32 11.29 0.97
N ASN A 18 -18.00 12.53 1.36
CA ASN A 18 -17.73 13.59 0.40
C ASN A 18 -16.48 13.24 -0.42
N SER A 19 -16.61 13.28 -1.74
CA SER A 19 -15.49 13.07 -2.67
C SER A 19 -14.86 14.37 -3.18
N THR A 20 -15.53 15.51 -2.97
CA THR A 20 -15.04 16.84 -3.34
C THR A 20 -14.82 17.67 -2.09
N CYS A 21 -13.81 17.30 -1.31
CA CYS A 21 -13.56 17.87 0.01
C CYS A 21 -12.51 18.98 0.03
N GLY A 22 -11.85 19.26 -1.10
CA GLY A 22 -10.81 20.29 -1.20
C GLY A 22 -9.45 19.90 -0.63
N GLU A 23 -9.32 18.67 -0.10
CA GLU A 23 -8.07 18.12 0.42
C GLU A 23 -7.36 17.23 -0.62
N PRO A 24 -6.07 16.88 -0.41
CA PRO A 24 -5.34 16.01 -1.33
C PRO A 24 -5.92 14.59 -1.42
N VAL A 25 -6.61 14.10 -0.38
CA VAL A 25 -7.41 12.87 -0.40
C VAL A 25 -8.75 13.09 0.33
N CYS A 26 -9.82 12.55 -0.25
CA CYS A 26 -11.20 12.64 0.19
C CYS A 26 -11.81 11.22 0.32
N CYS A 27 -13.14 11.10 0.26
CA CYS A 27 -13.86 9.83 0.36
C CYS A 27 -13.72 9.13 1.73
N ARG A 28 -13.42 9.89 2.79
CA ARG A 28 -13.27 9.40 4.17
C ARG A 28 -14.32 10.01 5.10
N PRO A 29 -14.53 9.48 6.31
CA PRO A 29 -15.53 10.02 7.24
C PRO A 29 -15.25 11.47 7.68
N ASP A 30 -13.98 11.85 7.72
CA ASP A 30 -13.49 13.17 8.12
C ASP A 30 -13.38 14.15 6.94
N SER A 31 -13.63 13.71 5.70
CA SER A 31 -13.62 14.57 4.53
C SER A 31 -14.59 15.76 4.72
N PRO A 32 -14.08 17.01 4.72
CA PRO A 32 -14.90 18.19 4.91
C PRO A 32 -16.10 18.18 3.97
N ARG A 33 -17.30 18.47 4.46
CA ARG A 33 -18.48 18.61 3.61
C ARG A 33 -18.43 19.98 2.94
N ASP A 34 -18.37 19.99 1.61
CA ASP A 34 -18.62 21.21 0.84
C ASP A 34 -20.13 21.42 0.68
N HIS A 35 -20.56 22.59 0.22
CA HIS A 35 -21.98 22.90 -0.02
C HIS A 35 -22.60 22.12 -1.18
N ASP A 36 -21.79 21.40 -1.97
CA ASP A 36 -22.24 20.57 -3.08
C ASP A 36 -22.23 19.07 -2.73
N ASP A 37 -23.29 18.62 -2.05
CA ASP A 37 -23.52 17.22 -1.67
C ASP A 37 -23.74 16.26 -2.87
N ARG A 38 -23.53 16.72 -4.12
CA ARG A 38 -23.80 15.91 -5.32
C ARG A 38 -22.71 14.88 -5.63
N HIS A 39 -21.53 14.98 -5.03
CA HIS A 39 -20.39 14.11 -5.32
C HIS A 39 -19.97 13.28 -4.12
N THR A 40 -20.45 12.04 -4.07
CA THR A 40 -20.13 11.10 -3.00
C THR A 40 -19.22 9.96 -3.46
N ALA A 41 -18.51 9.38 -2.52
CA ALA A 41 -17.70 8.19 -2.70
C ALA A 41 -18.57 7.01 -3.16
N GLY A 42 -18.22 6.38 -4.28
CA GLY A 42 -18.89 5.18 -4.76
C GLY A 42 -18.55 3.95 -3.91
N TYR A 43 -19.27 2.84 -4.09
CA TYR A 43 -18.93 1.61 -3.38
C TYR A 43 -17.58 1.04 -3.84
N TRP A 44 -17.32 1.05 -5.14
CA TRP A 44 -16.11 0.44 -5.74
C TRP A 44 -14.96 1.42 -5.90
N SER A 45 -15.23 2.70 -6.12
CA SER A 45 -14.24 3.75 -6.29
C SER A 45 -14.98 5.07 -6.49
N GLN A 46 -14.23 6.18 -6.48
CA GLN A 46 -14.65 7.44 -7.05
C GLN A 46 -13.55 7.93 -8.01
N THR A 47 -13.82 7.86 -9.31
CA THR A 47 -12.80 8.01 -10.35
C THR A 47 -12.58 9.46 -10.81
N MET A 48 -13.42 10.40 -10.38
CA MET A 48 -13.35 11.80 -10.86
C MET A 48 -12.62 12.74 -9.92
N TRP A 49 -12.39 12.32 -8.67
CA TRP A 49 -11.94 13.21 -7.61
C TRP A 49 -10.80 12.58 -6.83
N SER A 50 -10.22 13.36 -5.91
CA SER A 50 -9.05 13.00 -5.12
C SER A 50 -9.38 11.92 -4.09
N CYS A 51 -9.59 10.68 -4.53
CA CYS A 51 -9.86 9.55 -3.65
C CYS A 51 -8.97 8.37 -4.03
N ASP A 52 -8.47 7.69 -3.01
CA ASP A 52 -7.65 6.49 -3.14
C ASP A 52 -8.52 5.22 -3.21
N CYS A 53 -7.87 4.08 -3.40
CA CYS A 53 -8.50 2.80 -3.71
C CYS A 53 -9.15 2.18 -2.46
N PRO A 54 -10.46 1.84 -2.48
CA PRO A 54 -11.07 1.20 -1.34
C PRO A 54 -10.71 -0.29 -1.23
N LEU A 55 -10.69 -0.80 0.01
CA LEU A 55 -10.31 -2.19 0.30
C LEU A 55 -11.13 -3.23 -0.48
N ASN A 56 -12.44 -3.03 -0.63
CA ASN A 56 -13.28 -3.97 -1.37
C ASN A 56 -12.90 -4.05 -2.84
N PHE A 57 -12.51 -2.93 -3.47
CA PHE A 57 -12.06 -2.95 -4.86
C PHE A 57 -10.70 -3.62 -5.03
N ALA A 58 -9.74 -3.33 -4.15
CA ALA A 58 -8.44 -3.96 -4.16
C ALA A 58 -8.54 -5.49 -3.94
N ASP A 59 -9.27 -5.95 -2.92
CA ASP A 59 -9.43 -7.37 -2.60
C ASP A 59 -10.19 -8.10 -3.72
N ASP A 60 -11.29 -7.54 -4.25
CA ASP A 60 -12.05 -8.16 -5.32
C ASP A 60 -11.24 -8.25 -6.63
N SER A 61 -10.47 -7.19 -6.96
CA SER A 61 -9.60 -7.18 -8.13
C SER A 61 -8.51 -8.25 -8.05
N ILE A 62 -7.79 -8.33 -6.92
CA ILE A 62 -6.75 -9.34 -6.70
C ILE A 62 -7.32 -10.75 -6.69
N LYS A 63 -8.46 -10.95 -6.03
CA LYS A 63 -9.17 -12.22 -6.06
C LYS A 63 -9.58 -12.60 -7.47
N HIS A 64 -10.15 -11.68 -8.24
CA HIS A 64 -10.57 -11.91 -9.62
C HIS A 64 -9.37 -12.31 -10.50
N MET A 65 -8.25 -11.61 -10.37
CA MET A 65 -7.00 -11.96 -11.07
C MET A 65 -6.56 -13.38 -10.72
N GLY A 66 -6.53 -13.71 -9.43
CA GLY A 66 -6.18 -15.05 -8.96
C GLY A 66 -7.11 -16.13 -9.48
N ASP A 67 -8.41 -15.88 -9.53
CA ASP A 67 -9.42 -16.84 -9.99
C ASP A 67 -9.38 -17.10 -11.50
N ASN A 68 -9.08 -16.08 -12.30
CA ASN A 68 -9.18 -16.17 -13.77
C ASN A 68 -7.84 -16.38 -14.48
N HIS A 69 -6.71 -16.04 -13.85
CA HIS A 69 -5.39 -16.14 -14.45
C HIS A 69 -4.50 -17.12 -13.69
N LYS A 70 -4.83 -18.42 -13.81
CA LYS A 70 -4.05 -19.53 -13.22
C LYS A 70 -2.73 -19.80 -13.94
N ASP A 71 -2.52 -19.16 -15.08
CA ASP A 71 -1.33 -19.20 -15.94
C ASP A 71 -0.27 -18.14 -15.57
N VAL A 72 -0.47 -17.37 -14.49
CA VAL A 72 0.52 -16.40 -14.03
C VAL A 72 1.71 -17.10 -13.39
N ASP A 73 2.84 -17.10 -14.10
CA ASP A 73 4.10 -17.69 -13.61
C ASP A 73 4.81 -16.85 -12.53
N LEU A 74 4.62 -15.53 -12.55
CA LEU A 74 5.25 -14.59 -11.62
C LEU A 74 4.48 -13.27 -11.54
N ILE A 75 4.60 -12.60 -10.40
CA ILE A 75 4.02 -11.28 -10.13
C ILE A 75 5.14 -10.28 -9.82
N ILE A 76 5.11 -9.13 -10.48
CA ILE A 76 5.91 -7.96 -10.10
C ILE A 76 4.97 -6.99 -9.38
N TRP A 77 5.36 -6.49 -8.22
CA TRP A 77 4.55 -5.56 -7.43
C TRP A 77 5.38 -4.37 -6.99
N THR A 78 5.22 -3.20 -7.62
CA THR A 78 6.15 -2.07 -7.49
C THR A 78 5.81 -1.05 -6.41
N GLY A 79 5.08 -1.45 -5.37
CA GLY A 79 4.86 -0.61 -4.18
C GLY A 79 3.75 0.42 -4.32
N ASP A 80 3.86 1.50 -3.55
CA ASP A 80 2.86 2.56 -3.40
C ASP A 80 1.49 2.03 -2.94
N ASN A 81 1.52 1.42 -1.75
CA ASN A 81 0.34 0.83 -1.11
C ASN A 81 -0.35 1.76 -0.13
N VAL A 82 0.41 2.66 0.49
CA VAL A 82 -0.08 3.62 1.48
C VAL A 82 -0.81 4.75 0.73
N PRO A 83 -1.96 5.23 1.22
CA PRO A 83 -2.72 6.27 0.53
C PRO A 83 -2.01 7.64 0.59
N HIS A 84 -2.62 8.64 -0.03
CA HIS A 84 -2.13 10.01 -0.14
C HIS A 84 -2.44 10.89 1.10
N ASP A 85 -2.83 10.28 2.22
CA ASP A 85 -3.05 10.93 3.51
C ASP A 85 -1.76 11.17 4.28
N VAL A 86 -0.77 11.75 3.59
CA VAL A 86 0.61 11.89 4.07
C VAL A 86 0.73 12.63 5.41
N TRP A 87 -0.29 13.41 5.80
CA TRP A 87 -0.39 14.11 7.08
C TRP A 87 -0.81 13.23 8.27
N GLU A 88 -1.37 12.05 8.02
CA GLU A 88 -1.90 11.12 9.03
C GLU A 88 -1.18 9.75 9.01
N THR A 89 0.04 9.71 8.49
CA THR A 89 0.83 8.47 8.44
C THR A 89 1.53 8.17 9.77
N SER A 90 1.78 6.88 10.04
CA SER A 90 2.61 6.35 11.13
C SER A 90 3.26 5.04 10.68
N VAL A 91 4.20 4.51 11.46
CA VAL A 91 4.79 3.18 11.20
C VAL A 91 3.70 2.11 11.15
N GLU A 92 2.80 2.09 12.14
CA GLU A 92 1.72 1.12 12.24
C GLU A 92 0.74 1.26 11.08
N HIS A 93 0.39 2.50 10.72
CA HIS A 93 -0.47 2.81 9.58
C HIS A 93 0.14 2.26 8.28
N ASN A 94 1.40 2.56 7.98
CA ASN A 94 2.02 2.14 6.72
C ASN A 94 2.17 0.61 6.65
N ILE A 95 2.59 -0.04 7.74
CA ILE A 95 2.68 -1.50 7.81
C ILE A 95 1.30 -2.16 7.62
N ALA A 96 0.22 -1.58 8.16
CA ALA A 96 -1.13 -2.13 7.97
C ALA A 96 -1.54 -2.18 6.49
N HIS A 97 -1.23 -1.13 5.72
CA HIS A 97 -1.53 -1.06 4.28
C HIS A 97 -0.71 -2.08 3.48
N ILE A 98 0.59 -2.14 3.72
CA ILE A 98 1.46 -3.13 3.03
C ILE A 98 1.04 -4.55 3.39
N LYS A 99 0.65 -4.80 4.66
CA LYS A 99 0.17 -6.09 5.12
C LYS A 99 -1.14 -6.48 4.45
N ALA A 100 -2.11 -5.57 4.33
CA ALA A 100 -3.39 -5.85 3.67
C ALA A 100 -3.19 -6.30 2.22
N MET A 101 -2.33 -5.59 1.47
CA MET A 101 -1.98 -5.95 0.10
C MET A 101 -1.20 -7.26 0.00
N THR A 102 -0.27 -7.47 0.93
CA THR A 102 0.47 -8.73 1.04
C THR A 102 -0.50 -9.89 1.24
N ASP A 103 -1.42 -9.81 2.21
CA ASP A 103 -2.37 -10.87 2.52
C ASP A 103 -3.31 -11.18 1.36
N ALA A 104 -3.79 -10.15 0.64
CA ALA A 104 -4.61 -10.31 -0.56
C ALA A 104 -3.85 -11.11 -1.65
N LEU A 105 -2.58 -10.76 -1.91
CA LEU A 105 -1.74 -11.48 -2.87
C LEU A 105 -1.46 -12.92 -2.44
N LYS A 106 -1.14 -13.16 -1.16
CA LYS A 106 -0.91 -14.52 -0.64
C LYS A 106 -2.14 -15.41 -0.82
N LYS A 107 -3.32 -14.85 -0.58
CA LYS A 107 -4.60 -15.55 -0.69
C LYS A 107 -4.96 -15.88 -2.14
N ALA A 108 -4.79 -14.93 -3.06
CA ALA A 108 -5.12 -15.10 -4.46
C ALA A 108 -4.10 -15.96 -5.23
N PHE A 109 -2.82 -15.88 -4.84
CA PHE A 109 -1.70 -16.50 -5.53
C PHE A 109 -0.78 -17.28 -4.57
N PRO A 110 -1.27 -18.35 -3.91
CA PRO A 110 -0.52 -19.04 -2.85
C PRO A 110 0.77 -19.72 -3.33
N ASN A 111 0.86 -20.05 -4.63
CA ASN A 111 1.98 -20.78 -5.22
C ASN A 111 2.75 -19.97 -6.27
N THR A 112 2.42 -18.70 -6.47
CA THR A 112 3.07 -17.85 -7.47
C THR A 112 4.12 -16.98 -6.78
N PRO A 113 5.37 -16.93 -7.27
CA PRO A 113 6.37 -16.03 -6.73
C PRO A 113 5.99 -14.57 -7.00
N VAL A 114 6.14 -13.73 -5.98
CA VAL A 114 5.94 -12.28 -6.04
C VAL A 114 7.28 -11.60 -5.84
N PHE A 115 7.61 -10.65 -6.70
CA PHE A 115 8.80 -9.82 -6.59
C PHE A 115 8.35 -8.39 -6.25
N PRO A 116 8.25 -8.06 -4.96
CA PRO A 116 7.83 -6.74 -4.54
C PRO A 116 9.00 -5.74 -4.64
N CYS A 117 8.67 -4.48 -4.88
CA CYS A 117 9.54 -3.33 -4.72
C CYS A 117 8.87 -2.32 -3.80
N LEU A 118 9.67 -1.45 -3.21
CA LEU A 118 9.19 -0.34 -2.41
C LEU A 118 8.94 0.87 -3.29
N GLY A 119 7.79 1.50 -3.12
CA GLY A 119 7.47 2.79 -3.69
C GLY A 119 7.88 3.91 -2.73
N ASN A 120 7.51 5.14 -3.04
CA ASN A 120 7.87 6.30 -2.24
C ASN A 120 6.87 6.58 -1.09
N HIS A 121 5.71 5.91 -1.08
CA HIS A 121 4.69 6.01 -0.02
C HIS A 121 4.86 5.03 1.16
N GLU A 122 5.66 3.98 1.01
CA GLU A 122 5.96 3.05 2.11
C GLU A 122 6.67 3.65 3.35
N PRO A 123 7.65 4.58 3.24
CA PRO A 123 8.34 5.09 4.41
C PRO A 123 7.46 6.11 5.15
N HIS A 124 7.73 6.25 6.45
CA HIS A 124 7.18 7.31 7.28
C HIS A 124 8.34 8.14 7.87
N PRO A 125 8.39 9.46 7.59
CA PRO A 125 7.52 10.23 6.69
C PRO A 125 7.65 9.83 5.21
N VAL A 126 6.66 10.20 4.39
CA VAL A 126 6.62 9.90 2.94
C VAL A 126 7.91 10.34 2.23
N ASN A 127 8.36 9.56 1.24
CA ASN A 127 9.61 9.73 0.47
C ASN A 127 10.93 9.60 1.25
N MET A 128 10.91 9.46 2.57
CA MET A 128 12.12 9.57 3.39
C MET A 128 12.75 8.20 3.66
N TYR A 129 13.55 7.72 2.70
CA TYR A 129 14.43 6.57 2.90
C TYR A 129 15.75 6.97 3.56
N VAL A 130 16.08 6.32 4.67
CA VAL A 130 17.34 6.54 5.40
C VAL A 130 18.42 5.62 4.85
N PRO A 131 19.52 6.16 4.26
CA PRO A 131 20.64 5.34 3.84
C PRO A 131 21.34 4.69 5.03
N ASN A 132 21.81 3.45 4.87
CA ASN A 132 22.48 2.69 5.94
C ASN A 132 23.68 3.45 6.55
N ALA A 133 24.40 4.25 5.76
CA ALA A 133 25.49 5.09 6.28
C ALA A 133 25.03 6.05 7.39
N LEU A 134 23.85 6.66 7.24
CA LEU A 134 23.27 7.54 8.27
C LEU A 134 22.79 6.73 9.49
N THR A 135 22.28 5.52 9.29
CA THR A 135 21.93 4.63 10.41
C THR A 135 23.14 4.29 11.26
N VAL A 136 24.29 4.00 10.63
CA VAL A 136 25.55 3.77 11.34
C VAL A 136 26.03 5.03 12.05
N GLU A 137 26.06 6.17 11.35
CA GLU A 137 26.50 7.47 11.91
C GLU A 137 25.66 7.89 13.13
N THR A 138 24.35 7.69 13.05
CA THR A 138 23.42 8.05 14.12
C THR A 138 23.31 6.99 15.22
N GLN A 139 24.11 5.93 15.17
CA GLN A 139 24.07 4.80 16.12
C GLN A 139 22.68 4.17 16.23
N GLY A 140 21.98 4.04 15.10
CA GLY A 140 20.65 3.44 15.02
C GLY A 140 19.50 4.35 15.44
N LYS A 141 19.74 5.62 15.78
CA LYS A 141 18.65 6.56 16.15
C LYS A 141 17.71 6.86 14.98
N VAL A 142 18.21 6.79 13.75
CA VAL A 142 17.43 6.97 12.53
C VAL A 142 17.69 5.78 11.61
N SER A 143 16.64 5.01 11.31
CA SER A 143 16.77 3.73 10.59
C SER A 143 15.48 3.38 9.86
N MET A 144 15.62 2.71 8.73
CA MET A 144 14.52 2.05 8.02
C MET A 144 14.28 0.60 8.49
N GLY A 145 14.96 0.14 9.55
CA GLY A 145 14.85 -1.25 10.04
C GLY A 145 13.42 -1.66 10.37
N TRP A 146 12.59 -0.75 10.91
CA TRP A 146 11.17 -1.03 11.17
C TRP A 146 10.41 -1.46 9.91
N LEU A 147 10.77 -0.92 8.74
CA LEU A 147 10.16 -1.26 7.46
C LEU A 147 10.81 -2.52 6.91
N TYR A 148 12.13 -2.49 6.73
CA TYR A 148 12.86 -3.56 6.04
C TYR A 148 12.81 -4.89 6.80
N ASP A 149 12.97 -4.86 8.12
CA ASP A 149 12.93 -6.08 8.94
C ASP A 149 11.51 -6.66 8.95
N THR A 150 10.47 -5.82 9.08
CA THR A 150 9.08 -6.28 9.04
C THR A 150 8.74 -6.92 7.69
N LEU A 151 9.23 -6.35 6.60
CA LEU A 151 8.99 -6.88 5.25
C LEU A 151 9.77 -8.17 5.02
N ALA A 152 11.07 -8.18 5.29
CA ALA A 152 11.91 -9.36 5.07
C ALA A 152 11.56 -10.52 6.00
N ASP A 153 11.43 -10.26 7.30
CA ASP A 153 11.35 -11.31 8.31
C ASP A 153 9.90 -11.76 8.58
N ASP A 154 8.89 -10.98 8.19
CA ASP A 154 7.47 -11.35 8.37
C ASP A 154 6.65 -11.36 7.09
N LEU A 155 6.43 -10.19 6.47
CA LEU A 155 5.42 -10.06 5.42
C LEU A 155 5.81 -10.79 4.13
N TRP A 156 7.07 -10.69 3.68
CA TRP A 156 7.53 -11.19 2.37
C TRP A 156 8.45 -12.41 2.46
N LYS A 157 8.65 -12.98 3.66
CA LYS A 157 9.53 -14.13 3.91
C LYS A 157 9.31 -15.38 3.04
N GLN A 158 8.11 -15.54 2.48
CA GLN A 158 7.79 -16.67 1.59
C GLN A 158 8.18 -16.43 0.13
N TRP A 159 8.42 -15.16 -0.24
CA TRP A 159 8.71 -14.73 -1.60
C TRP A 159 10.18 -14.36 -1.79
N ILE A 160 10.80 -13.81 -0.73
CA ILE A 160 12.18 -13.34 -0.76
C ILE A 160 12.96 -14.05 0.33
N ASP A 161 14.12 -14.58 -0.04
CA ASP A 161 15.12 -15.06 0.92
C ASP A 161 15.58 -13.90 1.81
N THR A 162 15.51 -14.07 3.13
CA THR A 162 15.79 -13.02 4.12
C THR A 162 17.20 -12.43 4.00
N GLU A 163 18.19 -13.23 3.61
CA GLU A 163 19.57 -12.76 3.40
C GLU A 163 19.71 -11.89 2.15
N SER A 164 18.94 -12.19 1.11
CA SER A 164 18.90 -11.42 -0.13
C SER A 164 18.07 -10.14 0.04
N ALA A 165 16.96 -10.21 0.77
CA ALA A 165 16.12 -9.06 1.12
C ALA A 165 16.91 -8.01 1.92
N LYS A 166 17.62 -8.44 2.99
CA LYS A 166 18.41 -7.55 3.86
C LYS A 166 19.60 -6.87 3.17
N LYS A 167 20.00 -7.34 1.99
CA LYS A 167 21.06 -6.73 1.17
C LYS A 167 20.52 -5.80 0.10
N ALA A 168 19.25 -5.99 -0.30
CA ALA A 168 18.60 -5.21 -1.34
C ALA A 168 17.98 -3.92 -0.82
N PHE A 169 17.63 -3.87 0.47
CA PHE A 169 17.03 -2.72 1.15
C PHE A 169 18.04 -1.98 2.05
#